data_AF-K2EN45-F1
#
_entry.id   AF-K2EN45-F1
#
_cell.length_a   1.000
_cell.length_b   1.000
_cell.length_c   1.000
_cell.angle_alpha   90.00
_cell.angle_beta   90.00
_cell.angle_gamma   90.00
#
_symmetry.space_group_name_H-M   'P 1'
#
loop_
_entity.id
_entity.type
_entity.pdbx_description
1 polymer ?
#
loop_
_entity_poly.entity_id
_entity_poly.type
_entity_poly.pdbx_seq_one_letter_code
_entity_poly.pdbx_strand_id
1 'polypeptide(L)'
;MNKKIIFIILAIFFTVAIVTFAFFFYNKSRTNNNVENNNLVNDNIETSDSTSVQPQVKLADVPDEPLVIPEWYKTDKDGDGMSDEEEDLLGTDKWESDSDGDGLSDKLEIEKYKTDPIKDDTDGDGYRDGVEILNGYDPLKP
;
A
#
# COMPACT_ATOMS: atom_id res chain seq x y z
N MET A 1 21.33 -35.31 36.23
CA MET A 1 20.04 -34.92 35.62
C MET A 1 19.42 -36.15 34.95
N ASN A 2 18.17 -36.48 35.27
CA ASN A 2 17.56 -37.74 34.82
C ASN A 2 17.31 -37.70 33.31
N LYS A 3 17.72 -38.74 32.58
CA LYS A 3 17.49 -38.84 31.12
C LYS A 3 16.02 -38.59 30.76
N LYS A 4 15.08 -39.07 31.59
CA LYS A 4 13.64 -38.82 31.44
C LYS A 4 13.25 -37.34 31.54
N ILE A 5 13.87 -36.57 32.43
CA ILE A 5 13.62 -35.13 32.59
C ILE A 5 14.14 -34.36 31.37
N ILE A 6 15.30 -34.77 30.83
CA ILE A 6 15.88 -34.18 29.62
C ILE A 6 14.95 -34.39 28.41
N PHE A 7 14.38 -35.59 28.25
CA PHE A 7 13.42 -35.88 27.19
C PHE A 7 12.13 -35.05 27.30
N ILE A 8 11.63 -34.81 28.51
CA ILE A 8 10.42 -33.99 28.72
C ILE A 8 10.68 -32.53 28.34
N ILE A 9 11.82 -31.96 28.74
CA ILE A 9 12.19 -30.58 28.39
C ILE A 9 12.36 -30.44 26.88
N LEU A 10 13.00 -31.41 26.23
CA LEU A 10 13.18 -31.42 24.78
C LEU A 10 11.84 -31.48 24.03
N ALA A 11 10.89 -32.28 24.54
CA ALA A 11 9.56 -32.40 23.95
C ALA A 11 8.77 -31.09 24.05
N ILE A 12 8.83 -30.38 25.18
CA ILE A 12 8.17 -29.08 25.37
C ILE A 12 8.80 -28.01 24.47
N PHE A 13 10.13 -28.01 24.33
CA PHE A 13 10.80 -27.09 23.42
C PHE A 13 10.37 -27.31 21.96
N PHE A 14 10.28 -28.58 21.54
CA PHE A 14 9.86 -28.94 20.19
C PHE A 14 8.41 -28.55 19.90
N THR A 15 7.49 -28.72 20.86
CA THR A 15 6.08 -28.34 20.67
C THR A 15 5.92 -26.84 20.53
N VAL A 16 6.62 -26.05 21.34
CA VAL A 16 6.62 -24.57 21.24
C VAL A 16 7.24 -24.10 19.93
N ALA A 17 8.34 -24.73 19.49
CA ALA A 17 8.98 -24.43 18.21
C ALA A 17 8.07 -24.73 17.01
N ILE A 18 7.31 -25.83 17.03
CA ILE A 18 6.37 -26.17 15.95
C ILE A 18 5.23 -25.15 15.87
N VAL A 19 4.64 -24.75 17.01
CA VAL A 19 3.53 -23.79 17.04
C VAL A 19 3.96 -22.41 16.53
N THR A 20 5.14 -21.94 16.97
CA THR A 20 5.69 -20.65 16.53
C THR A 20 6.07 -20.66 15.04
N PHE A 21 6.64 -21.75 14.54
CA PHE A 21 6.97 -21.92 13.13
C PHE A 21 5.72 -21.95 12.24
N ALA A 22 4.67 -22.64 12.67
CA ALA A 22 3.38 -22.66 11.96
C ALA A 22 2.71 -21.28 11.90
N PHE A 23 2.74 -20.52 13.00
CA PHE A 23 2.21 -19.16 13.05
C PHE A 23 2.96 -18.20 12.11
N PHE A 24 4.30 -18.28 12.09
CA PHE A 24 5.13 -17.49 11.18
C PHE A 24 4.80 -17.79 9.70
N PHE A 25 4.64 -19.06 9.33
CA PHE A 25 4.29 -19.44 7.96
C PHE A 25 2.85 -19.07 7.58
N TYR A 26 1.91 -19.18 8.52
CA TYR A 26 0.52 -18.76 8.31
C TYR A 26 0.43 -17.27 7.97
N ASN A 27 1.20 -16.43 8.69
CA ASN A 27 1.27 -14.99 8.42
C ASN A 27 2.07 -14.66 7.14
N LYS A 28 3.06 -15.49 6.77
CA LYS A 28 3.86 -15.31 5.55
C LYS A 28 3.11 -15.64 4.26
N SER A 29 2.02 -16.41 4.31
CA SER A 29 1.32 -16.88 3.10
C SER A 29 0.34 -15.87 2.47
N ARG A 30 0.36 -14.59 2.88
CA ARG A 30 -0.50 -13.53 2.32
C ARG A 30 0.17 -12.56 1.35
N THR A 31 1.46 -12.71 1.08
CA THR A 31 2.16 -11.94 0.05
C THR A 31 2.72 -12.89 -0.99
N ASN A 32 1.86 -13.24 -1.96
CA ASN A 32 2.15 -13.73 -3.32
C ASN A 32 0.93 -14.49 -3.87
N ASN A 33 -0.12 -13.76 -4.21
CA ASN A 33 -0.93 -14.08 -5.39
C ASN A 33 -0.62 -13.00 -6.42
N ASN A 34 0.64 -13.03 -6.85
CA ASN A 34 1.14 -12.26 -7.97
C ASN A 34 0.57 -12.92 -9.24
N VAL A 35 -0.03 -12.11 -10.10
CA VAL A 35 0.07 -12.26 -11.56
C VAL A 35 -0.39 -13.63 -12.09
N GLU A 36 -1.71 -13.79 -12.23
CA GLU A 36 -2.26 -14.33 -13.47
C GLU A 36 -2.53 -13.11 -14.37
N ASN A 37 -1.53 -12.68 -15.14
CA ASN A 37 -1.40 -13.09 -16.54
C ASN A 37 -2.72 -13.04 -17.30
N ASN A 38 -3.08 -11.84 -17.76
CA ASN A 38 -3.70 -11.68 -19.07
C ASN A 38 -2.99 -10.55 -19.83
N ASN A 39 -1.70 -10.78 -20.09
CA ASN A 39 -1.05 -10.17 -21.24
C ASN A 39 -1.49 -10.96 -22.48
N LEU A 40 -2.57 -10.50 -23.11
CA LEU A 40 -2.83 -10.69 -24.53
C LEU A 40 -3.21 -9.33 -25.11
N VAL A 41 -2.27 -8.38 -25.07
CA VAL A 41 -2.26 -7.30 -26.06
C VAL A 41 -0.95 -7.44 -26.82
N ASN A 42 -1.10 -8.06 -28.00
CA ASN A 42 -0.07 -8.17 -29.02
C ASN A 42 0.66 -6.85 -29.22
N ASP A 43 1.97 -6.95 -29.33
CA ASP A 43 2.85 -6.00 -30.01
C ASP A 43 2.18 -5.50 -31.29
N ASN A 44 1.91 -4.20 -31.33
CA ASN A 44 1.91 -3.30 -32.51
C ASN A 44 1.40 -1.92 -32.05
N ILE A 45 2.23 -1.18 -31.31
CA ILE A 45 2.13 0.29 -31.23
C ILE A 45 3.31 0.84 -32.02
N GLU A 46 3.21 0.75 -33.33
CA GLU A 46 3.70 1.81 -34.20
C GLU A 46 2.47 2.48 -34.78
N THR A 47 2.42 3.79 -34.59
CA THR A 47 1.54 4.74 -35.26
C THR A 47 0.06 4.73 -34.87
N SER A 48 -0.31 5.79 -34.16
CA SER A 48 -1.54 6.58 -34.35
C SER A 48 -2.88 5.84 -34.50
N ASP A 49 -3.79 6.21 -33.61
CA ASP A 49 -5.25 6.25 -33.80
C ASP A 49 -6.09 5.19 -33.03
N SER A 50 -7.31 5.59 -32.66
CA SER A 50 -8.06 5.22 -31.44
C SER A 50 -9.13 4.11 -31.61
N THR A 51 -9.78 3.70 -30.49
CA THR A 51 -11.18 3.15 -30.35
C THR A 51 -11.29 1.61 -30.23
N SER A 52 -12.03 0.90 -29.34
CA SER A 52 -13.26 1.04 -28.49
C SER A 52 -13.29 -0.17 -27.50
N VAL A 53 -13.99 -0.23 -26.34
CA VAL A 53 -15.45 -0.16 -26.13
C VAL A 53 -15.76 0.16 -24.64
N GLN A 54 -16.53 1.22 -24.39
CA GLN A 54 -17.29 1.46 -23.15
C GLN A 54 -18.79 1.14 -23.37
N PRO A 55 -19.61 0.99 -22.30
CA PRO A 55 -21.01 0.59 -22.36
C PRO A 55 -21.86 1.48 -23.28
N GLN A 56 -22.67 0.88 -24.15
CA GLN A 56 -23.52 1.62 -25.08
C GLN A 56 -24.67 2.33 -24.36
N VAL A 57 -24.46 3.60 -24.02
CA VAL A 57 -25.53 4.55 -23.71
C VAL A 57 -26.16 4.96 -25.04
N LYS A 58 -27.49 4.85 -25.16
CA LYS A 58 -28.26 5.24 -26.36
C LYS A 58 -27.99 6.71 -26.71
N LEU A 59 -27.33 6.91 -27.83
CA LEU A 59 -26.91 8.18 -28.42
C LEU A 59 -28.09 8.85 -29.16
N ALA A 60 -29.00 9.48 -28.44
CA ALA A 60 -30.10 10.22 -29.08
C ALA A 60 -30.26 11.68 -28.64
N ASP A 61 -29.67 12.11 -27.52
CA ASP A 61 -29.81 13.50 -27.03
C ASP A 61 -28.52 14.02 -26.39
N VAL A 62 -27.35 13.74 -26.99
CA VAL A 62 -26.08 14.31 -26.53
C VAL A 62 -25.89 15.67 -27.23
N PRO A 63 -25.95 16.80 -26.52
CA PRO A 63 -25.62 18.09 -27.12
C PRO A 63 -24.19 18.07 -27.64
N ASP A 64 -23.92 18.77 -28.76
CA ASP A 64 -22.63 18.83 -29.48
C ASP A 64 -21.47 19.46 -28.67
N GLU A 65 -21.54 19.47 -27.34
CA GLU A 65 -20.42 19.86 -26.48
C GLU A 65 -19.48 18.66 -26.28
N PRO A 66 -18.18 18.83 -26.50
CA PRO A 66 -17.20 17.77 -26.27
C PRO A 66 -17.27 17.33 -24.80
N LEU A 67 -17.27 16.02 -24.55
CA LEU A 67 -17.15 15.46 -23.21
C LEU A 67 -15.83 15.96 -22.59
N VAL A 68 -15.93 16.96 -21.72
CA VAL A 68 -14.83 17.38 -20.85
C VAL A 68 -14.64 16.26 -19.83
N ILE A 69 -13.76 15.32 -20.13
CA ILE A 69 -13.15 14.48 -19.10
C ILE A 69 -12.37 15.45 -18.20
N PRO A 70 -12.74 15.60 -16.91
CA PRO A 70 -12.08 16.59 -16.09
C PRO A 70 -10.63 16.16 -15.83
N GLU A 71 -9.70 17.10 -15.99
CA GLU A 71 -8.24 16.88 -16.03
C GLU A 71 -7.68 16.07 -14.84
N TRP A 72 -8.38 16.11 -13.70
CA TRP A 72 -7.98 15.47 -12.44
C TRP A 72 -8.15 13.94 -12.41
N TYR A 73 -8.75 13.31 -13.44
CA TYR A 73 -9.01 11.86 -13.43
C TYR A 73 -7.79 10.99 -13.81
N LYS A 74 -6.56 11.52 -13.93
CA LYS A 74 -5.42 10.73 -14.46
C LYS A 74 -4.05 10.90 -13.78
N THR A 75 -4.00 11.50 -12.60
CA THR A 75 -2.73 11.75 -11.89
C THR A 75 -2.89 11.38 -10.42
N ASP A 76 -2.92 10.09 -10.14
CA ASP A 76 -2.79 9.44 -8.82
C ASP A 76 -2.07 8.12 -9.12
N LYS A 77 -0.73 8.21 -9.23
CA LYS A 77 0.10 7.15 -9.81
C LYS A 77 0.24 5.93 -8.92
N ASP A 78 0.26 6.13 -7.62
CA ASP A 78 0.43 5.09 -6.61
C ASP A 78 -0.91 4.62 -6.00
N GLY A 79 -1.99 5.39 -6.21
CA GLY A 79 -3.33 5.05 -5.76
C GLY A 79 -3.58 5.28 -4.27
N ASP A 80 -2.77 6.12 -3.61
CA ASP A 80 -2.99 6.48 -2.20
C ASP A 80 -4.15 7.49 -2.02
N GLY A 81 -4.56 8.10 -3.13
CA GLY A 81 -5.67 9.04 -3.22
C GLY A 81 -5.24 10.51 -3.09
N MET A 82 -3.95 10.81 -3.13
CA MET A 82 -3.38 12.13 -3.38
C MET A 82 -3.05 12.26 -4.88
N SER A 83 -3.14 13.48 -5.42
CA SER A 83 -2.78 13.69 -6.83
C SER A 83 -1.28 13.92 -7.01
N ASP A 84 -0.71 13.51 -8.16
CA ASP A 84 0.72 13.72 -8.46
C ASP A 84 1.18 15.19 -8.27
N GLU A 85 0.28 16.16 -8.49
CA GLU A 85 0.55 17.60 -8.29
C GLU A 85 0.61 17.98 -6.81
N GLU A 86 -0.26 17.42 -5.97
CA GLU A 86 -0.23 17.59 -4.52
C GLU A 86 1.03 16.97 -3.94
N GLU A 87 1.43 15.79 -4.45
CA GLU A 87 2.66 15.10 -4.07
C GLU A 87 3.91 15.91 -4.42
N ASP A 88 4.00 16.41 -5.66
CA ASP A 88 5.11 17.26 -6.07
C ASP A 88 5.19 18.56 -5.23
N LEU A 89 4.07 19.07 -4.70
CA LEU A 89 4.02 20.25 -3.82
C LEU A 89 4.45 19.95 -2.38
N LEU A 90 4.12 18.76 -1.88
CA LEU A 90 4.40 18.33 -0.51
C LEU A 90 5.77 17.64 -0.38
N GLY A 91 6.36 17.22 -1.49
CA GLY A 91 7.66 16.57 -1.54
C GLY A 91 7.59 15.05 -1.32
N THR A 92 6.40 14.47 -1.44
CA THR A 92 6.18 13.02 -1.36
C THR A 92 6.50 12.35 -2.71
N ASP A 93 6.67 11.03 -2.71
CA ASP A 93 7.00 10.24 -3.89
C ASP A 93 5.73 9.71 -4.57
N LYS A 94 5.37 10.34 -5.70
CA LYS A 94 4.26 9.93 -6.58
C LYS A 94 4.25 8.51 -7.12
N TRP A 95 5.19 7.65 -6.73
CA TRP A 95 5.18 6.25 -7.10
C TRP A 95 5.05 5.31 -5.89
N GLU A 96 5.03 5.86 -4.68
CA GLU A 96 5.00 5.14 -3.42
C GLU A 96 4.00 5.81 -2.47
N SER A 97 2.92 5.08 -2.16
CA SER A 97 1.86 5.56 -1.28
C SER A 97 2.29 5.94 0.13
N ASP A 98 3.51 5.54 0.53
CA ASP A 98 4.11 5.68 1.86
C ASP A 98 5.56 6.15 1.61
N SER A 99 5.75 7.46 1.56
CA SER A 99 6.98 8.09 1.07
C SER A 99 8.19 7.91 1.98
N ASP A 100 7.98 7.76 3.29
CA ASP A 100 9.05 7.56 4.27
C ASP A 100 9.16 6.11 4.79
N GLY A 101 8.19 5.25 4.45
CA GLY A 101 8.23 3.82 4.70
C GLY A 101 7.99 3.47 6.17
N ASP A 102 7.15 4.23 6.86
CA ASP A 102 6.81 4.02 8.27
C ASP A 102 5.58 3.11 8.47
N GLY A 103 4.82 2.87 7.40
CA GLY A 103 3.61 2.06 7.35
C GLY A 103 2.30 2.84 7.31
N LEU A 104 2.33 4.16 7.18
CA LEU A 104 1.20 5.03 6.90
C LEU A 104 1.27 5.54 5.46
N SER A 105 0.10 5.78 4.84
CA SER A 105 0.13 6.42 3.52
C SER A 105 0.24 7.93 3.67
N ASP A 106 0.86 8.62 2.72
CA ASP A 106 1.08 10.07 2.76
C ASP A 106 -0.21 10.83 3.02
N LYS A 107 -1.27 10.45 2.29
CA LYS A 107 -2.61 11.01 2.52
C LYS A 107 -3.11 10.82 3.94
N LEU A 108 -2.89 9.65 4.54
CA LEU A 108 -3.38 9.30 5.86
C LEU A 108 -2.65 10.12 6.94
N GLU A 109 -1.36 10.30 6.78
CA GLU A 109 -0.53 11.16 7.61
C GLU A 109 -1.03 12.60 7.58
N ILE A 110 -1.20 13.17 6.38
CA ILE A 110 -1.64 14.55 6.21
C ILE A 110 -3.08 14.76 6.70
N GLU A 111 -4.02 13.89 6.33
CA GLU A 111 -5.44 14.12 6.60
C GLU A 111 -5.83 13.75 8.02
N LYS A 112 -5.30 12.64 8.57
CA LYS A 112 -5.78 12.05 9.81
C LYS A 112 -4.83 12.25 10.98
N TYR A 113 -3.56 11.89 10.82
CA TYR A 113 -2.63 11.81 11.95
C TYR A 113 -1.84 13.10 12.20
N LYS A 114 -1.76 13.95 11.18
CA LYS A 114 -1.02 15.23 11.19
C LYS A 114 0.48 15.04 11.44
N THR A 115 1.01 13.91 10.98
CA THR A 115 2.45 13.59 10.92
C THR A 115 3.07 14.15 9.65
N ASP A 116 4.39 14.08 9.54
CA ASP A 116 5.17 14.57 8.40
C ASP A 116 5.46 13.42 7.43
N PRO A 117 4.82 13.36 6.22
CA PRO A 117 4.86 12.19 5.33
C PRO A 117 6.22 11.92 4.66
N ILE A 118 7.25 12.68 5.02
CA ILE A 118 8.63 12.48 4.56
C ILE A 118 9.57 12.22 5.73
N LYS A 119 9.04 11.89 6.91
CA LYS A 119 9.79 11.56 8.13
C LYS A 119 9.12 10.42 8.87
N ASP A 120 9.81 9.28 8.88
CA ASP A 120 9.31 8.08 9.54
C ASP A 120 9.10 8.21 11.06
N ASP A 121 9.59 9.29 11.68
CA ASP A 121 9.46 9.67 13.09
C ASP A 121 9.26 11.20 13.16
N THR A 122 8.01 11.64 13.33
CA THR A 122 7.65 13.06 13.23
C THR A 122 8.17 13.90 14.40
N ASP A 123 8.10 13.36 15.63
CA ASP A 123 8.47 14.09 16.84
C ASP A 123 9.93 13.88 17.28
N GLY A 124 10.62 12.91 16.67
CA GLY A 124 12.03 12.62 16.85
C GLY A 124 12.35 11.88 18.14
N ASP A 125 11.41 11.12 18.71
CA ASP A 125 11.59 10.37 19.95
C ASP A 125 12.25 8.99 19.75
N GLY A 126 12.37 8.55 18.50
CA GLY A 126 12.99 7.29 18.09
C GLY A 126 12.00 6.16 17.81
N TYR A 127 10.70 6.40 17.85
CA TYR A 127 9.66 5.50 17.37
C TYR A 127 9.06 6.02 16.06
N ARG A 128 8.61 5.10 15.22
CA ARG A 128 7.99 5.47 13.95
C ARG A 128 6.52 5.82 14.13
N ASP A 129 5.99 6.80 13.41
CA ASP A 129 4.62 7.26 13.62
C ASP A 129 3.60 6.13 13.42
N GLY A 130 3.76 5.33 12.37
CA GLY A 130 2.96 4.15 12.08
C GLY A 130 3.02 3.09 13.18
N VAL A 131 4.18 2.95 13.84
CA VAL A 131 4.35 2.04 14.99
C VAL A 131 3.63 2.59 16.22
N GLU A 132 3.75 3.88 16.48
CA GLU A 132 3.10 4.53 17.61
C GLU A 132 1.58 4.45 17.50
N ILE A 133 1.03 4.83 16.35
CA ILE A 133 -0.40 4.77 16.04
C ILE A 133 -0.93 3.34 16.20
N LEU A 134 -0.20 2.34 15.70
CA LEU A 134 -0.59 0.93 15.83
C LEU A 134 -0.67 0.49 17.31
N ASN A 135 0.18 1.06 18.16
CA ASN A 135 0.24 0.75 19.58
C ASN A 135 -0.58 1.72 20.47
N GLY A 136 -1.21 2.74 19.88
CA GLY A 136 -2.05 3.72 20.58
C GLY A 136 -1.28 4.83 21.28
N TYR A 137 -0.05 5.11 20.85
CA TYR A 137 0.75 6.28 21.26
C TYR A 137 0.42 7.50 20.39
N ASP A 138 0.98 8.65 20.75
CA ASP A 138 0.72 9.94 20.11
C ASP A 138 1.98 10.38 19.36
N PRO A 139 2.02 10.29 18.02
CA PRO A 139 3.24 10.48 17.21
C PRO A 139 3.72 11.93 17.12
N LEU A 140 3.07 12.82 17.86
CA LEU A 140 3.41 14.24 17.94
C LEU A 140 3.94 14.62 19.33
N LYS A 141 4.21 13.63 20.19
CA LYS A 141 4.63 13.81 21.59
C LYS A 141 5.66 12.74 22.05
N PRO A 142 6.88 13.17 22.41
CA PRO A 142 7.91 12.31 23.01
C PRO A 142 7.60 11.77 24.41
#